data_AF-A0A4U9HRA0-F1
#
_entry.id   AF-A0A4U9HRA0-F1
#
_cell.length_a   1.000
_cell.length_b   1.000
_cell.length_c   1.000
_cell.angle_alpha   90.00
_cell.angle_beta   90.00
_cell.angle_gamma   90.00
#
_symmetry.space_group_name_H-M   'P 1'
#
loop_
_entity.id
_entity.type
_entity.pdbx_description
1 polymer ?
#
loop_
_entity_poly.entity_id
_entity_poly.type
_entity_poly.pdbx_seq_one_letter_code
_entity_poly.pdbx_strand_id
1 'polypeptide(L)'
;MEIGQMNFKVMSILDAGETTKYGHPTPTQVNVKATEGKCILISGHDLKDLYNLLEQTDGTGVNVYTHGEMLPAHGYPELRKFKHLIGNYGSGWQNQQVEFARFPGPIVMTSNCIIDPTVGAYDDRIWTRSIVGWPGVSHLEGDDFWSGDRPRHSRWRASRTAKFHT
;
A
#
# COMPACT_ATOMS: atom_id res chain seq x y z
N MET A 1 14.03 -0.97 -32.70
CA MET A 1 12.74 -1.60 -32.31
C MET A 1 12.86 -2.59 -31.16
N GLU A 2 14.06 -3.12 -30.88
CA GLU A 2 14.30 -4.16 -29.85
C GLU A 2 13.85 -3.76 -28.43
N ILE A 3 14.07 -2.51 -28.02
CA ILE A 3 13.64 -2.01 -26.70
C ILE A 3 12.12 -2.15 -26.51
N GLY A 4 11.33 -1.85 -27.55
CA GLY A 4 9.87 -1.98 -27.48
C GLY A 4 9.41 -3.44 -27.36
N GLN A 5 10.09 -4.36 -28.06
CA GLN A 5 9.81 -5.81 -27.96
C GLN A 5 10.18 -6.36 -26.58
N MET A 6 11.30 -5.91 -26.02
CA MET A 6 11.71 -6.26 -24.67
C MET A 6 10.69 -5.76 -23.64
N ASN A 7 10.23 -4.51 -23.75
CA ASN A 7 9.18 -3.96 -22.90
C ASN A 7 7.90 -4.79 -22.98
N PHE A 8 7.42 -5.11 -24.19
CA PHE A 8 6.24 -5.95 -24.38
C PHE A 8 6.40 -7.32 -23.71
N LYS A 9 7.58 -7.95 -23.84
CA LYS A 9 7.88 -9.22 -23.19
C LYS A 9 7.84 -9.10 -21.66
N VAL A 10 8.47 -8.09 -21.08
CA VAL A 10 8.45 -7.87 -19.62
C VAL A 10 7.03 -7.61 -19.12
N MET A 11 6.24 -6.77 -19.80
CA MET A 11 4.85 -6.53 -19.43
C MET A 11 4.01 -7.81 -19.50
N SER A 12 4.24 -8.69 -20.48
CA SER A 12 3.54 -9.99 -20.55
C SER A 12 3.91 -10.93 -19.40
N ILE A 13 5.16 -10.89 -18.92
CA ILE A 13 5.60 -11.68 -17.76
C ILE A 13 4.94 -11.15 -16.48
N LEU A 14 4.88 -9.82 -16.32
CA LEU A 14 4.20 -9.19 -15.20
C LEU A 14 2.70 -9.49 -15.19
N ASP A 15 2.02 -9.31 -16.33
CA ASP A 15 0.60 -9.63 -16.49
C ASP A 15 0.30 -11.10 -16.13
N ALA A 16 1.09 -12.04 -16.67
CA ALA A 16 0.93 -13.45 -16.35
C ALA A 16 1.18 -13.74 -14.87
N GLY A 17 2.21 -13.14 -14.26
CA GLY A 17 2.51 -13.31 -12.83
C GLY A 17 1.35 -12.87 -11.93
N GLU A 18 0.84 -11.66 -12.18
CA GLU A 18 -0.25 -11.07 -11.39
C GLU A 18 -1.57 -11.80 -11.61
N THR A 19 -1.96 -12.06 -12.86
CA THR A 19 -3.24 -12.70 -13.19
C THR A 19 -3.27 -14.18 -12.80
N THR A 20 -2.15 -14.89 -12.88
CA THR A 20 -2.05 -16.28 -12.40
C THR A 20 -2.16 -16.35 -10.89
N LYS A 21 -1.52 -15.41 -10.17
CA LYS A 21 -1.47 -15.45 -8.71
C LYS A 21 -2.74 -14.91 -8.06
N TYR A 22 -3.29 -13.80 -8.57
CA TYR A 22 -4.40 -13.07 -7.95
C TYR A 22 -5.71 -13.12 -8.72
N GLY A 23 -5.73 -13.82 -9.87
CA GLY A 23 -6.87 -13.94 -10.77
C GLY A 23 -6.97 -12.80 -11.77
N HIS A 24 -7.65 -13.02 -12.90
CA HIS A 24 -7.89 -11.95 -13.87
C HIS A 24 -8.77 -10.84 -13.28
N PRO A 25 -8.37 -9.56 -13.39
CA PRO A 25 -9.17 -8.45 -12.90
C PRO A 25 -10.57 -8.41 -13.53
N THR A 26 -11.57 -8.08 -12.70
CA THR A 26 -12.95 -7.88 -13.15
C THR A 26 -13.43 -6.48 -12.79
N PRO A 27 -14.34 -5.87 -13.57
CA PRO A 27 -14.97 -4.59 -13.21
C PRO A 27 -15.49 -4.63 -11.77
N THR A 28 -15.09 -3.66 -10.95
CA THR A 28 -15.35 -3.64 -9.51
C THR A 28 -15.67 -2.22 -9.06
N GLN A 29 -16.69 -2.06 -8.22
CA GLN A 29 -16.94 -0.81 -7.51
C GLN A 29 -16.01 -0.71 -6.30
N VAL A 30 -15.28 0.39 -6.20
CA VAL A 30 -14.31 0.63 -5.13
C VAL A 30 -14.83 1.72 -4.20
N ASN A 31 -14.82 1.45 -2.90
CA ASN A 31 -15.16 2.47 -1.90
C ASN A 31 -14.06 3.54 -1.84
N VAL A 32 -14.47 4.81 -1.87
CA VAL A 32 -13.59 5.98 -1.73
C VAL A 32 -13.90 6.81 -0.48
N LYS A 33 -14.80 6.31 0.38
CA LYS A 33 -15.18 6.93 1.64
C LYS A 33 -14.39 6.34 2.79
N ALA A 34 -14.13 7.17 3.79
CA ALA A 34 -13.54 6.71 5.04
C ALA A 34 -14.48 5.73 5.76
N THR A 35 -13.89 4.73 6.41
CA THR A 35 -14.55 3.74 7.25
C THR A 35 -13.90 3.83 8.61
N GLU A 36 -14.74 3.92 9.65
CA GLU A 36 -14.26 4.02 11.03
C GLU A 36 -13.35 2.83 11.37
N GLY A 37 -12.28 3.12 12.12
CA GLY A 37 -11.37 2.11 12.62
C GLY A 37 -9.91 2.42 12.34
N LYS A 38 -9.07 1.50 12.83
CA LYS A 38 -7.63 1.50 12.62
C LYS A 38 -7.34 1.27 11.14
N CYS A 39 -6.40 2.00 10.55
CA CYS A 39 -6.14 1.88 9.12
C CYS A 39 -4.66 1.96 8.74
N ILE A 40 -4.31 1.32 7.63
CA ILE A 40 -3.01 1.41 6.94
C ILE A 40 -3.28 1.80 5.49
N LEU A 41 -2.44 2.67 4.95
CA LEU A 41 -2.42 3.02 3.53
C LEU A 41 -1.25 2.33 2.85
N ILE A 42 -1.46 1.71 1.69
CA ILE A 42 -0.40 1.19 0.84
C ILE A 42 -0.44 1.88 -0.53
N SER A 43 0.72 2.30 -1.02
CA SER A 43 0.88 2.96 -2.31
C SER A 43 2.10 2.44 -3.07
N GLY A 44 2.14 2.70 -4.38
CA GLY A 44 3.05 2.07 -5.32
C GLY A 44 2.31 1.06 -6.22
N HIS A 45 2.94 -0.09 -6.48
CA HIS A 45 2.51 -1.04 -7.51
C HIS A 45 2.61 -2.52 -7.11
N ASP A 46 3.35 -2.84 -6.04
CA ASP A 46 3.66 -4.22 -5.71
C ASP A 46 2.46 -4.93 -5.06
N LEU A 47 1.83 -5.84 -5.81
CA LEU A 47 0.67 -6.60 -5.33
C LEU A 47 1.06 -7.74 -4.37
N LYS A 48 2.32 -8.20 -4.39
CA LYS A 48 2.84 -9.15 -3.40
C LYS A 48 2.92 -8.52 -2.02
N ASP A 49 3.35 -7.26 -1.94
CA ASP A 49 3.35 -6.53 -0.67
C ASP A 49 1.95 -6.32 -0.11
N LEU A 50 1.00 -5.95 -0.97
CA LEU A 50 -0.40 -5.84 -0.56
C LEU A 50 -0.93 -7.18 -0.06
N TYR A 51 -0.67 -8.27 -0.78
CA TYR A 51 -1.09 -9.61 -0.37
C TYR A 51 -0.51 -9.99 1.00
N ASN A 52 0.80 -9.83 1.19
CA ASN A 52 1.49 -10.10 2.45
C ASN A 52 0.94 -9.24 3.60
N LEU A 53 0.70 -7.94 3.34
CA LEU A 53 0.09 -7.03 4.30
C LEU A 53 -1.32 -7.51 4.67
N LEU A 54 -2.16 -7.86 3.68
CA LEU A 54 -3.52 -8.31 3.90
C LEU A 54 -3.57 -9.61 4.71
N GLU A 55 -2.73 -10.59 4.38
CA GLU A 55 -2.62 -11.84 5.15
C GLU A 55 -2.22 -11.57 6.61
N GLN A 56 -1.24 -10.70 6.83
CA GLN A 56 -0.72 -10.43 8.17
C GLN A 56 -1.64 -9.55 9.01
N THR A 57 -2.50 -8.74 8.39
CA THR A 57 -3.49 -7.92 9.10
C THR A 57 -4.87 -8.58 9.20
N ASP A 58 -5.07 -9.77 8.62
CA ASP A 58 -6.36 -10.46 8.69
C ASP A 58 -6.73 -10.80 10.14
N GLY A 59 -8.00 -10.57 10.50
CA GLY A 59 -8.49 -10.75 11.87
C GLY A 59 -7.97 -9.75 12.92
N THR A 60 -7.10 -8.80 12.56
CA THR A 60 -6.51 -7.83 13.52
C THR A 60 -7.38 -6.60 13.80
N GLY A 61 -8.45 -6.41 13.02
CA GLY A 61 -9.31 -5.22 13.08
C GLY A 61 -8.70 -3.97 12.45
N VAL A 62 -7.71 -4.13 11.56
CA VAL A 62 -7.05 -3.04 10.84
C VAL A 62 -7.52 -3.03 9.39
N ASN A 63 -8.07 -1.90 8.98
CA ASN A 63 -8.51 -1.62 7.61
C ASN A 63 -7.30 -1.30 6.72
N VAL A 64 -7.24 -1.87 5.54
CA VAL A 64 -6.22 -1.57 4.51
C VAL A 64 -6.86 -0.75 3.40
N TYR A 65 -6.21 0.37 3.08
CA TYR A 65 -6.56 1.24 1.97
C TYR A 65 -5.45 1.23 0.93
N THR A 66 -5.82 1.29 -0.34
CA THR A 66 -4.90 1.55 -1.45
C THR A 66 -4.80 3.06 -1.73
N HIS A 67 -3.72 3.50 -2.37
CA HIS A 67 -3.59 4.86 -2.91
C HIS A 67 -2.87 4.85 -4.25
N GLY A 68 -3.28 5.75 -5.15
CA GLY A 68 -2.68 5.94 -6.47
C GLY A 68 -2.74 4.67 -7.31
N GLU A 69 -1.57 4.19 -7.73
CA GLU A 69 -1.42 3.07 -8.66
C GLU A 69 -1.72 1.69 -8.03
N MET A 70 -2.02 1.65 -6.73
CA MET A 70 -2.57 0.46 -6.06
C MET A 70 -4.09 0.30 -6.25
N LEU A 71 -4.80 1.30 -6.81
CA LEU A 71 -6.25 1.22 -7.08
C LEU A 71 -6.67 -0.03 -7.88
N PRO A 72 -5.94 -0.47 -8.93
CA PRO A 72 -6.29 -1.66 -9.69
C PRO A 72 -6.29 -2.97 -8.89
N ALA A 73 -5.64 -3.01 -7.71
CA ALA A 73 -5.64 -4.19 -6.84
C ALA A 73 -7.07 -4.67 -6.50
N HIS A 74 -8.02 -3.74 -6.40
CA HIS A 74 -9.43 -4.05 -6.16
C HIS A 74 -10.09 -4.83 -7.32
N GLY A 75 -9.50 -4.87 -8.51
CA GLY A 75 -10.01 -5.69 -9.61
C GLY A 75 -9.75 -7.18 -9.42
N TYR A 76 -8.70 -7.55 -8.67
CA TYR A 76 -8.22 -8.92 -8.56
C TYR A 76 -9.08 -9.77 -7.60
N PRO A 77 -9.67 -10.89 -8.05
CA PRO A 77 -10.54 -11.73 -7.22
C PRO A 77 -9.92 -12.24 -5.92
N GLU A 78 -8.64 -12.64 -5.93
CA GLU A 78 -7.99 -13.20 -4.73
C GLU A 78 -7.75 -12.12 -3.66
N LEU A 79 -7.39 -10.91 -4.07
CA LEU A 79 -7.19 -9.78 -3.15
C LEU A 79 -8.51 -9.30 -2.53
N ARG A 80 -9.61 -9.34 -3.29
CA ARG A 80 -10.95 -8.97 -2.80
C ARG A 80 -11.54 -9.94 -1.77
N LYS A 81 -10.93 -11.10 -1.55
CA LYS A 81 -11.38 -12.04 -0.50
C LYS A 81 -11.20 -11.43 0.90
N PHE A 82 -10.16 -10.61 1.08
CA PHE A 82 -9.86 -9.93 2.33
C PHE A 82 -10.86 -8.79 2.59
N LYS A 83 -11.76 -8.99 3.56
CA LYS A 83 -12.85 -8.04 3.87
C LYS A 83 -12.36 -6.72 4.45
N HIS A 84 -11.15 -6.70 5.00
CA HIS A 84 -10.50 -5.50 5.49
C HIS A 84 -9.70 -4.74 4.42
N LEU A 85 -9.68 -5.18 3.15
CA LEU A 85 -9.32 -4.32 2.03
C LEU A 85 -10.50 -3.38 1.74
N ILE A 86 -10.51 -2.22 2.40
CA ILE A 86 -11.72 -1.39 2.51
C ILE A 86 -11.97 -0.52 1.28
N GLY A 87 -10.93 -0.01 0.63
CA GLY A 87 -11.12 0.92 -0.48
C GLY A 87 -9.85 1.62 -0.93
N ASN A 88 -10.03 2.66 -1.73
CA ASN A 88 -8.95 3.53 -2.20
C ASN A 88 -9.08 4.92 -1.58
N TYR A 89 -8.00 5.40 -0.97
CA TYR A 89 -7.93 6.72 -0.37
C TYR A 89 -7.16 7.68 -1.29
N GLY A 90 -7.66 8.90 -1.43
CA GLY A 90 -6.98 9.96 -2.17
C GLY A 90 -7.09 9.82 -3.69
N SER A 91 -6.10 10.39 -4.38
CA SER A 91 -6.11 10.56 -5.83
C SER A 91 -4.75 10.20 -6.45
N GLY A 92 -4.21 11.04 -7.34
CA GLY A 92 -2.92 10.81 -7.98
C GLY A 92 -1.75 11.17 -7.06
N TRP A 93 -0.59 10.56 -7.31
CA TRP A 93 0.59 10.64 -6.44
C TRP A 93 1.08 12.06 -6.14
N GLN A 94 0.83 13.02 -7.04
CA GLN A 94 1.19 14.43 -6.85
C GLN A 94 0.49 15.09 -5.66
N ASN A 95 -0.66 14.57 -5.24
CA ASN A 95 -1.44 15.12 -4.13
C ASN A 95 -1.07 14.50 -2.76
N GLN A 96 -0.11 13.57 -2.74
CA GLN A 96 0.19 12.79 -1.54
C GLN A 96 0.60 13.67 -0.35
N GLN A 97 1.25 14.82 -0.55
CA GLN A 97 1.66 15.68 0.57
C GLN A 97 0.47 16.13 1.43
N VAL A 98 -0.67 16.42 0.79
CA VAL A 98 -1.90 16.81 1.48
C VAL A 98 -2.69 15.58 1.92
N GLU A 99 -2.80 14.58 1.06
CA GLU A 99 -3.60 13.39 1.31
C GLU A 99 -2.98 12.51 2.40
N PHE A 100 -1.68 12.23 2.32
CA PHE A 100 -0.97 11.46 3.34
C PHE A 100 -0.94 12.18 4.67
N ALA A 101 -0.72 13.51 4.69
CA ALA A 101 -0.82 14.33 5.91
C ALA A 101 -2.18 14.20 6.61
N ARG A 102 -3.28 14.03 5.86
CA ARG A 102 -4.64 13.85 6.39
C ARG A 102 -4.98 12.40 6.71
N PHE A 103 -4.33 11.43 6.08
CA PHE A 103 -4.53 10.03 6.39
C PHE A 103 -4.06 9.74 7.82
N PRO A 104 -4.88 9.15 8.70
CA PRO A 104 -4.54 9.03 10.12
C PRO A 104 -3.58 7.86 10.43
N GLY A 105 -3.45 6.90 9.52
CA GLY A 105 -2.65 5.69 9.74
C GLY A 105 -1.21 5.74 9.21
N PRO A 106 -0.45 4.65 9.44
CA PRO A 106 0.79 4.32 8.75
C PRO A 106 0.60 4.23 7.24
N ILE A 107 1.62 4.65 6.51
CA ILE A 107 1.67 4.59 5.05
C ILE A 107 2.84 3.68 4.65
N VAL A 108 2.62 2.78 3.70
CA VAL A 108 3.67 1.92 3.15
C VAL A 108 3.85 2.21 1.65
N MET A 109 5.09 2.51 1.27
CA MET A 109 5.48 2.79 -0.11
C MET A 109 6.22 1.60 -0.71
N THR A 110 5.61 0.92 -1.68
CA THR A 110 6.16 -0.28 -2.32
C THR A 110 7.04 0.01 -3.53
N SER A 111 6.82 1.17 -4.17
CA SER A 111 7.56 1.67 -5.33
C SER A 111 7.39 3.21 -5.40
N ASN A 112 7.79 3.82 -6.51
CA ASN A 112 7.44 5.21 -6.80
C ASN A 112 5.90 5.40 -6.87
N CYS A 113 5.38 6.60 -6.68
CA CYS A 113 6.07 7.87 -6.46
C CYS A 113 5.99 8.31 -5.00
N ILE A 114 7.15 8.46 -4.35
CA ILE A 114 7.27 9.14 -3.05
C ILE A 114 7.68 10.60 -3.30
N ILE A 115 7.01 11.54 -2.64
CA ILE A 115 7.46 12.94 -2.57
C ILE A 115 7.77 13.30 -1.12
N ASP A 116 8.45 14.43 -0.93
CA ASP A 116 8.99 14.86 0.36
C ASP A 116 7.95 14.77 1.49
N PRO A 117 8.11 13.78 2.41
CA PRO A 117 7.18 13.54 3.49
C PRO A 117 7.28 14.56 4.62
N THR A 118 8.37 15.32 4.68
CA THR A 118 8.58 16.35 5.70
C THR A 118 7.70 17.58 5.47
N VAL A 119 7.36 17.87 4.21
CA VAL A 119 6.45 18.98 3.84
C VAL A 119 5.06 18.78 4.42
N GLY A 120 4.57 17.54 4.46
CA GLY A 120 3.29 17.17 5.07
C GLY A 120 3.39 16.72 6.52
N ALA A 121 4.59 16.71 7.11
CA ALA A 121 4.88 16.23 8.46
C ALA A 121 4.29 14.83 8.75
N TYR A 122 4.54 13.88 7.85
CA TYR A 122 4.16 12.47 8.02
C TYR A 122 5.35 11.51 7.87
N ASP A 123 6.57 12.04 7.90
CA ASP A 123 7.83 11.31 7.83
C ASP A 123 8.02 10.30 8.98
N ASP A 124 7.34 10.51 10.12
CA ASP A 124 7.32 9.61 11.28
C ASP A 124 6.38 8.40 11.12
N ARG A 125 5.50 8.43 10.11
CA ARG A 125 4.45 7.42 9.89
C ARG A 125 4.34 6.94 8.44
N ILE A 126 5.39 7.13 7.67
CA ILE A 126 5.57 6.52 6.36
C ILE A 126 6.74 5.54 6.43
N TRP A 127 6.59 4.43 5.72
CA TRP A 127 7.58 3.38 5.62
C TRP A 127 7.88 3.11 4.15
N THR A 128 9.16 3.09 3.83
CA THR A 128 9.65 2.67 2.51
C THR A 128 10.00 1.19 2.53
N ARG A 129 10.09 0.55 1.37
CA ARG A 129 10.61 -0.82 1.25
C ARG A 129 11.17 -1.08 -0.15
N SER A 130 11.81 -2.23 -0.32
CA SER A 130 12.41 -2.63 -1.60
C SER A 130 13.37 -1.53 -2.10
N ILE A 131 13.22 -1.07 -3.33
CA ILE A 131 14.06 -0.02 -3.92
C ILE A 131 13.68 1.40 -3.49
N VAL A 132 12.56 1.59 -2.77
CA VAL A 132 12.13 2.91 -2.31
C VAL A 132 12.95 3.32 -1.09
N GLY A 133 13.43 4.57 -1.09
CA GLY A 133 14.12 5.14 0.05
C GLY A 133 13.91 6.65 0.13
N TRP A 134 13.88 7.17 1.36
CA TRP A 134 13.89 8.61 1.63
C TRP A 134 14.72 8.89 2.89
N PRO A 135 15.61 9.90 2.91
CA PRO A 135 16.41 10.20 4.09
C PRO A 135 15.55 10.46 5.35
N GLY A 136 15.87 9.76 6.44
CA GLY A 136 15.15 9.91 7.72
C GLY A 136 13.85 9.10 7.83
N VAL A 137 13.36 8.49 6.75
CA VAL A 137 12.16 7.65 6.76
C VAL A 137 12.53 6.20 7.10
N SER A 138 11.68 5.54 7.89
CA SER A 138 11.86 4.13 8.24
C SER A 138 11.78 3.22 7.00
N HIS A 139 12.64 2.21 6.93
CA HIS A 139 12.64 1.21 5.87
C HIS A 139 12.19 -0.16 6.41
N LEU A 140 11.28 -0.84 5.70
CA LEU A 140 10.85 -2.20 6.01
C LEU A 140 11.71 -3.18 5.22
N GLU A 141 12.45 -3.99 5.96
CA GLU A 141 13.22 -5.11 5.40
C GLU A 141 12.36 -6.37 5.35
N GLY A 142 12.51 -7.15 4.27
CA GLY A 142 11.83 -8.42 4.08
C GLY A 142 10.32 -8.31 3.83
N ASP A 143 9.63 -9.42 4.09
CA ASP A 143 8.19 -9.59 3.82
C ASP A 143 7.33 -9.49 5.10
N ASP A 144 7.94 -9.15 6.24
CA ASP A 144 7.26 -9.05 7.53
C ASP A 144 6.79 -7.62 7.79
N PHE A 145 5.48 -7.43 7.68
CA PHE A 145 4.79 -6.21 8.01
C PHE A 145 4.41 -6.15 9.49
N TRP A 146 4.50 -7.22 10.29
CA TRP A 146 3.88 -7.29 11.62
C TRP A 146 4.82 -7.20 12.84
N SER A 147 6.04 -7.74 12.79
CA SER A 147 6.79 -8.05 14.03
C SER A 147 6.96 -6.88 15.01
N GLY A 148 6.43 -7.09 16.21
CA GLY A 148 6.50 -6.16 17.34
C GLY A 148 7.87 -6.05 18.02
N ASP A 149 8.89 -6.76 17.52
CA ASP A 149 10.24 -6.87 18.08
C ASP A 149 11.24 -5.82 17.58
N ARG A 150 10.83 -4.92 16.68
CA ARG A 150 11.71 -3.84 16.23
C ARG A 150 12.00 -2.84 17.38
N PRO A 151 13.12 -2.10 17.35
CA PRO A 151 13.39 -0.99 18.26
C PRO A 151 12.22 0.01 18.34
N ARG A 152 12.05 0.69 19.48
CA ARG A 152 10.86 1.50 19.78
C ARG A 152 10.59 2.64 18.76
N HIS A 153 11.62 3.09 18.04
CA HIS A 153 11.59 4.12 16.99
C HIS A 153 11.32 3.57 15.58
N SER A 154 11.42 2.25 15.37
CA SER A 154 11.22 1.57 14.08
C SER A 154 10.08 0.54 14.11
N ARG A 155 9.32 0.49 15.21
CA ARG A 155 8.15 -0.39 15.36
C ARG A 155 7.02 0.06 14.45
N TRP A 156 6.84 -0.65 13.33
CA TRP A 156 5.52 -0.79 12.74
C TRP A 156 4.60 -1.41 13.80
N ARG A 157 3.52 -0.72 14.13
CA ARG A 157 2.45 -1.26 14.96
C ARG A 157 1.14 -0.88 14.33
N ALA A 158 0.50 -1.85 13.68
CA ALA A 158 -0.92 -1.75 13.35
C ALA A 158 -1.78 -1.34 14.56
N SER A 159 -1.31 -1.60 15.80
CA SER A 159 -1.96 -1.18 17.03
C SER A 159 -1.86 0.33 17.37
N ARG A 160 -0.93 1.09 16.76
CA ARG A 160 -0.75 2.55 16.92
C ARG A 160 -1.42 3.38 15.82
N THR A 161 -2.13 2.75 14.90
CA THR A 161 -2.93 3.40 13.86
C THR A 161 -3.92 4.38 14.51
N ALA A 162 -3.84 5.65 14.15
CA ALA A 162 -4.92 6.58 14.47
C ALA A 162 -6.14 6.19 13.62
N LYS A 163 -7.33 6.47 14.15
CA LYS A 163 -8.59 6.03 13.56
C LYS A 163 -9.18 7.11 12.67
N PHE A 164 -9.81 6.72 11.56
CA PHE A 164 -10.83 7.57 10.97
C PHE A 164 -11.96 7.75 11.99
N HIS A 165 -12.34 9.01 12.24
CA HIS A 165 -13.56 9.38 12.94
C HIS A 165 -14.52 9.87 11.86
N THR A 166 -15.70 9.27 11.77
CA THR A 166 -16.78 9.71 10.85
C THR A 166 -17.51 10.92 11.42
#